data_AF-A0A660MAF3-F1
#
_entry.id   AF-A0A660MAF3-F1
#
_cell.length_a   1.000
_cell.length_b   1.000
_cell.length_c   1.000
_cell.angle_alpha   90.00
_cell.angle_beta   90.00
_cell.angle_gamma   90.00
#
_symmetry.space_group_name_H-M   'P 1'
#
loop_
_entity.id
_entity.type
_entity.pdbx_description
1 polymer ?
#
loop_
_entity_poly.entity_id
_entity_poly.type
_entity_poly.pdbx_seq_one_letter_code
_entity_poly.pdbx_strand_id
1 'polypeptide(L)'
;MQYRKLGQTGIDVSVICLGTMTFGEQNSESDAHAQLDYALERGVNFIDTAEMYPVPPGRETYTRTEQYIGSWLQQRGRRDDIILASKIAGPSRGNDDQDYIRGGSRFTRAQIHAACDASLARLHTDYLDLYQLHWPERRVNYFG
;
A
#
# COMPACT_ATOMS: atom_id res chain seq x y z
N MET A 1 -9.15 -14.99 -15.03
CA MET A 1 -8.37 -13.74 -14.99
C MET A 1 -7.43 -13.69 -16.19
N GLN A 2 -7.13 -12.49 -16.72
CA GLN A 2 -6.02 -12.27 -17.66
C GLN A 2 -4.82 -11.66 -16.93
N TYR A 3 -3.60 -12.07 -17.30
CA TYR A 3 -2.36 -11.61 -16.69
C TYR A 3 -1.44 -10.96 -17.73
N ARG A 4 -0.60 -10.03 -17.29
CA ARG A 4 0.43 -9.36 -18.10
C ARG A 4 1.71 -9.19 -17.30
N LYS A 5 2.84 -9.14 -18.00
CA LYS A 5 4.14 -8.85 -17.39
C LYS A 5 4.18 -7.42 -16.84
N LEU A 6 4.63 -7.27 -15.60
CA LEU A 6 4.88 -5.97 -14.97
C LEU A 6 6.20 -5.39 -15.53
N GLY A 7 6.09 -4.52 -16.53
CA GLY A 7 7.26 -3.93 -17.18
C GLY A 7 8.20 -5.01 -17.74
N GLN A 8 9.46 -4.99 -17.32
CA GLN A 8 10.50 -5.95 -17.74
C GLN A 8 10.90 -6.93 -16.62
N THR A 9 10.13 -7.03 -15.52
CA THR A 9 10.53 -7.79 -14.32
C THR A 9 10.33 -9.29 -14.44
N GLY A 10 9.53 -9.75 -15.41
CA GLY A 10 9.13 -11.16 -15.51
C GLY A 10 7.96 -11.55 -14.60
N ILE A 11 7.49 -10.66 -13.72
CA ILE A 11 6.35 -10.88 -12.81
C ILE A 11 5.03 -10.77 -13.58
N ASP A 12 4.14 -11.75 -13.45
CA ASP A 12 2.80 -11.70 -14.03
C ASP A 12 1.78 -11.11 -13.04
N VAL A 13 1.21 -9.96 -13.38
CA VAL A 13 0.14 -9.31 -12.61
C VAL A 13 -1.19 -9.44 -13.33
N SER A 14 -2.27 -9.58 -12.57
CA SER A 14 -3.63 -9.52 -13.10
C SER A 14 -3.86 -8.16 -13.75
N VAL A 15 -4.54 -8.14 -14.90
CA VAL A 15 -4.84 -6.89 -15.64
C VAL A 15 -5.71 -5.94 -14.81
N ILE A 16 -6.45 -6.47 -13.83
CA ILE A 16 -7.17 -5.71 -12.81
C ILE A 16 -6.34 -5.77 -11.52
N CYS A 17 -6.15 -4.62 -10.87
CA CYS A 17 -5.53 -4.50 -9.55
C CYS A 17 -6.58 -4.12 -8.52
N LEU A 18 -6.52 -4.72 -7.32
CA LEU A 18 -7.32 -4.29 -6.18
C LEU A 18 -6.63 -3.12 -5.48
N GLY A 19 -7.19 -1.91 -5.63
CA GLY A 19 -6.82 -0.77 -4.81
C GLY A 19 -7.49 -0.81 -3.44
N THR A 20 -6.80 -0.37 -2.39
CA THR A 20 -7.21 -0.60 -0.99
C THR A 20 -7.37 0.68 -0.15
N MET A 21 -7.30 1.87 -0.76
CA MET A 21 -7.22 3.14 -0.04
C MET A 21 -8.42 3.47 0.87
N THR A 22 -9.53 2.74 0.80
CA THR A 22 -10.71 2.96 1.65
C THR A 22 -10.71 2.08 2.91
N PHE A 23 -9.80 1.12 3.01
CA PHE A 23 -9.73 0.14 4.10
C PHE A 23 -9.21 0.80 5.38
N GLY A 24 -10.05 0.91 6.40
CA GLY A 24 -9.73 1.59 7.65
C GLY A 24 -10.36 2.98 7.79
N GLU A 25 -11.05 3.48 6.78
CA GLU A 25 -11.86 4.70 6.87
C GLU A 25 -13.31 4.38 6.52
N GLN A 26 -13.58 4.14 5.24
CA GLN A 26 -14.93 3.83 4.76
C GLN A 26 -15.29 2.35 4.87
N ASN A 27 -14.27 1.48 4.93
CA ASN A 27 -14.42 0.04 5.05
C ASN A 27 -13.81 -0.46 6.35
N SER A 28 -14.55 -1.33 7.05
CA SER A 28 -14.04 -2.05 8.21
C SER A 28 -12.98 -3.07 7.82
N GLU A 29 -12.28 -3.62 8.81
CA GLU A 29 -11.33 -4.72 8.59
C GLU A 29 -12.01 -5.95 7.98
N SER A 30 -13.23 -6.28 8.43
CA SER A 30 -14.02 -7.37 7.84
C SER A 30 -14.38 -7.11 6.38
N ASP A 31 -14.72 -5.87 6.01
CA ASP A 31 -14.99 -5.51 4.61
C ASP A 31 -13.73 -5.62 3.76
N ALA A 32 -12.57 -5.21 4.30
CA ALA A 32 -11.28 -5.33 3.64
C ALA A 32 -10.93 -6.80 3.39
N HIS A 33 -11.08 -7.66 4.39
CA HIS A 33 -10.82 -9.10 4.29
C HIS A 33 -11.75 -9.76 3.28
N ALA A 34 -13.04 -9.44 3.29
CA ALA A 34 -14.00 -9.97 2.33
C ALA A 34 -13.67 -9.57 0.89
N GLN A 35 -13.21 -8.33 0.67
CA GLN A 35 -12.78 -7.86 -0.64
C GLN A 35 -11.48 -8.54 -1.11
N LEU A 36 -10.51 -8.74 -0.21
CA LEU A 36 -9.27 -9.46 -0.50
C LEU A 36 -9.54 -10.93 -0.85
N ASP A 37 -10.34 -11.62 -0.03
CA ASP A 37 -10.76 -13.00 -0.26
C ASP A 37 -11.47 -13.12 -1.63
N TYR A 38 -12.46 -12.26 -1.90
CA TYR A 38 -13.18 -12.26 -3.18
C TYR A 38 -12.26 -11.97 -4.37
N ALA A 39 -11.40 -10.95 -4.29
CA ALA A 39 -10.47 -10.61 -5.37
C ALA A 39 -9.58 -11.80 -5.73
N LEU A 40 -8.99 -12.45 -4.72
CA LEU A 40 -8.12 -13.60 -4.92
C LEU A 40 -8.86 -14.81 -5.49
N GLU A 41 -10.08 -15.09 -5.02
CA GLU A 41 -10.95 -16.14 -5.59
C GLU A 41 -11.30 -15.91 -7.06
N ARG A 42 -11.37 -14.65 -7.51
CA ARG A 42 -11.57 -14.29 -8.92
C ARG A 42 -10.27 -14.24 -9.74
N GLY A 43 -9.13 -14.56 -9.10
CA GLY A 43 -7.81 -14.60 -9.70
C GLY A 43 -7.11 -13.24 -9.78
N VAL A 44 -7.58 -12.20 -9.08
CA VAL A 44 -6.81 -10.95 -8.93
C VAL A 44 -5.64 -11.25 -8.00
N ASN A 45 -4.42 -11.14 -8.50
CA ASN A 45 -3.22 -11.32 -7.69
C ASN A 45 -2.54 -9.99 -7.35
N PHE A 46 -2.89 -8.88 -8.02
CA PHE A 46 -2.21 -7.61 -7.83
C PHE A 46 -2.94 -6.71 -6.82
N ILE A 47 -2.34 -6.48 -5.66
CA ILE A 47 -2.89 -5.67 -4.57
C ILE A 47 -2.04 -4.42 -4.38
N ASP A 48 -2.68 -3.25 -4.36
CA ASP A 48 -2.02 -1.95 -4.21
C ASP A 48 -2.44 -1.26 -2.91
N THR A 49 -1.45 -0.86 -2.11
CA THR A 49 -1.60 -0.10 -0.86
C THR A 49 -0.57 1.02 -0.77
N ALA A 50 -0.52 1.75 0.34
CA ALA A 50 0.49 2.75 0.66
C ALA A 50 0.56 2.95 2.17
N GLU A 51 1.71 3.38 2.70
CA GLU A 51 1.84 3.64 4.14
C GLU A 51 0.84 4.69 4.66
N MET A 52 0.43 5.63 3.79
CA MET A 52 -0.44 6.74 4.16
C MET A 52 -1.93 6.38 4.20
N TYR A 53 -2.32 5.26 3.58
CA TYR A 53 -3.71 4.88 3.48
C TYR A 53 -4.29 4.54 4.86
N PRO A 54 -5.58 4.86 5.10
CA PRO A 54 -6.65 5.13 4.12
C PRO A 54 -6.79 6.61 3.67
N VAL A 55 -7.79 6.88 2.81
CA VAL A 55 -8.23 8.21 2.39
C VAL A 55 -9.67 8.53 2.84
N PRO A 56 -10.00 9.79 3.20
CA PRO A 56 -9.10 10.94 3.34
C PRO A 56 -8.01 10.68 4.39
N PRO A 57 -6.75 11.07 4.12
CA PRO A 57 -5.65 10.77 5.02
C PRO A 57 -5.79 11.57 6.32
N GLY A 58 -5.54 10.92 7.46
CA GLY A 58 -5.58 11.57 8.77
C GLY A 58 -4.69 10.89 9.80
N ARG A 59 -4.27 11.65 10.82
CA ARG A 59 -3.39 11.17 11.90
C ARG A 59 -3.96 9.95 12.62
N GLU A 60 -5.27 9.89 12.81
CA GLU A 60 -5.96 8.81 13.54
C GLU A 60 -6.05 7.50 12.74
N THR A 61 -6.10 7.59 11.42
CA THR A 61 -6.28 6.44 10.52
C THR A 61 -5.00 6.04 9.79
N TYR A 62 -3.94 6.84 9.88
CA TYR A 62 -2.63 6.60 9.26
C TYR A 62 -2.18 5.14 9.43
N THR A 63 -1.80 4.52 8.31
CA THR A 63 -1.31 3.14 8.18
C THR A 63 -2.33 2.00 8.36
N ARG A 64 -3.59 2.31 8.67
CA ARG A 64 -4.59 1.29 9.01
C ARG A 64 -4.87 0.32 7.85
N THR A 65 -4.79 0.80 6.60
CA THR A 65 -4.93 -0.07 5.42
C THR A 65 -3.90 -1.18 5.39
N GLU A 66 -2.61 -0.88 5.64
CA GLU A 66 -1.56 -1.90 5.68
C GLU A 66 -1.74 -2.87 6.85
N GLN A 67 -2.24 -2.39 8.00
CA GLN A 67 -2.55 -3.24 9.15
C GLN A 67 -3.66 -4.25 8.82
N TYR A 68 -4.72 -3.83 8.12
CA TYR A 68 -5.82 -4.70 7.72
C TYR A 68 -5.40 -5.74 6.68
N ILE A 69 -4.53 -5.35 5.73
CA ILE A 69 -3.95 -6.31 4.77
C ILE A 69 -3.00 -7.28 5.50
N GLY A 70 -2.22 -6.79 6.46
CA GLY A 70 -1.30 -7.62 7.23
C GLY A 70 -2.01 -8.65 8.10
N SER A 71 -3.09 -8.28 8.77
CA SER A 71 -3.90 -9.22 9.54
C SER A 71 -4.55 -10.27 8.65
N TRP A 72 -5.00 -9.89 7.44
CA TRP A 72 -5.49 -10.83 6.43
C TRP A 72 -4.40 -11.82 6.00
N LEU A 73 -3.20 -11.32 5.69
CA LEU A 73 -2.05 -12.15 5.31
C LEU A 73 -1.67 -13.15 6.40
N GLN A 74 -1.61 -12.69 7.65
CA GLN A 74 -1.30 -13.52 8.81
C GLN A 74 -2.36 -14.61 9.03
N GLN A 75 -3.64 -14.30 8.84
CA GLN A 75 -4.73 -15.26 9.03
C GLN A 75 -4.86 -16.28 7.89
N ARG A 76 -4.61 -15.87 6.64
CA ARG A 76 -4.80 -16.73 5.47
C ARG A 76 -3.54 -17.50 5.08
N GLY A 77 -2.34 -16.96 5.36
CA GLY A 77 -1.07 -17.61 5.04
C GLY A 77 -0.80 -17.70 3.52
N ARG A 78 -1.36 -16.79 2.73
CA ARG A 78 -1.34 -16.84 1.24
C ARG A 78 -0.47 -15.72 0.63
N ARG A 79 0.64 -15.38 1.29
CA ARG A 79 1.51 -14.28 0.84
C ARG A 79 2.05 -14.52 -0.57
N ASP A 80 2.40 -15.76 -0.90
CA ASP A 80 2.98 -16.14 -2.20
C ASP A 80 1.96 -16.14 -3.35
N ASP A 81 0.66 -16.08 -3.03
CA ASP A 81 -0.41 -16.06 -4.05
C ASP A 81 -0.67 -14.65 -4.60
N ILE A 82 -0.10 -13.61 -3.98
CA ILE A 82 -0.32 -12.21 -4.36
C ILE A 82 0.98 -11.49 -4.71
N ILE A 83 0.84 -10.51 -5.60
CA ILE A 83 1.81 -9.47 -5.90
C ILE A 83 1.39 -8.23 -5.10
N LEU A 84 2.16 -7.89 -4.07
CA LEU A 84 1.84 -6.82 -3.14
C LEU A 84 2.70 -5.58 -3.44
N ALA A 85 2.03 -4.49 -3.80
CA ALA A 85 2.65 -3.20 -3.97
C ALA A 85 2.33 -2.26 -2.81
N SER A 86 3.34 -1.56 -2.30
CA SER A 86 3.16 -0.43 -1.40
C SER A 86 3.94 0.80 -1.89
N LYS A 87 3.74 1.92 -1.22
CA LYS A 87 4.30 3.22 -1.60
C LYS A 87 4.77 3.98 -0.38
N ILE A 88 5.88 4.69 -0.55
CA ILE A 88 6.33 5.73 0.38
C ILE A 88 5.70 7.07 0.01
N ALA A 89 5.05 7.70 0.98
CA ALA A 89 4.55 9.06 0.88
C ALA A 89 5.70 10.03 0.62
N GLY A 90 5.57 10.83 -0.44
CA GLY A 90 6.51 11.90 -0.76
C GLY A 90 6.34 13.12 0.14
N PRO A 91 7.08 14.21 -0.13
CA PRO A 91 7.04 15.40 0.70
C PRO A 91 5.65 16.00 0.82
N SER A 92 5.22 16.28 2.06
CA SER A 92 4.08 17.15 2.34
C SER A 92 4.37 18.57 1.83
N ARG A 93 3.38 19.21 1.20
CA ARG A 93 3.55 20.51 0.54
C ARG A 93 2.58 21.55 1.08
N GLY A 94 2.98 22.24 2.15
CA GLY A 94 2.24 23.38 2.67
C GLY A 94 1.27 22.99 3.79
N ASN A 95 0.00 23.36 3.66
CA ASN A 95 -1.04 23.30 4.71
C ASN A 95 -1.63 21.90 4.94
N ASP A 96 -1.00 20.84 4.46
CA ASP A 96 -1.62 19.50 4.40
C ASP A 96 -1.64 18.76 5.76
N ASP A 97 -1.11 19.37 6.84
CA ASP A 97 -1.04 18.79 8.20
C ASP A 97 -0.58 17.31 8.22
N GLN A 98 0.43 16.97 7.41
CA GLN A 98 0.98 15.61 7.29
C GLN A 98 2.31 15.43 8.06
N ASP A 99 2.57 16.26 9.06
CA ASP A 99 3.71 16.12 9.97
C ASP A 99 3.71 14.76 10.70
N TYR A 100 2.53 14.18 10.91
CA TYR A 100 2.36 12.84 11.49
C TYR A 100 2.98 11.73 10.64
N ILE A 101 3.24 11.97 9.36
CA ILE A 101 3.95 11.04 8.48
C ILE A 101 5.45 11.23 8.71
N ARG A 102 6.01 10.41 9.61
CA ARG A 102 7.45 10.35 9.94
C ARG A 102 8.09 11.69 10.36
N GLY A 103 7.30 12.64 10.88
CA GLY A 103 7.80 13.97 11.27
C GLY A 103 8.08 14.90 10.09
N GLY A 104 7.54 14.60 8.91
CA GLY A 104 7.83 15.30 7.65
C GLY A 104 8.45 14.34 6.63
N SER A 105 7.58 13.77 5.79
CA SER A 105 7.95 12.85 4.72
C SER A 105 8.95 13.47 3.73
N ARG A 106 10.01 12.75 3.37
CA ARG A 106 11.01 13.08 2.33
C ARG A 106 11.59 11.78 1.76
N PHE A 107 12.18 11.83 0.57
CA PHE A 107 12.89 10.67 0.00
C PHE A 107 14.39 10.67 0.33
N THR A 108 14.73 10.81 1.61
CA THR A 108 16.10 10.51 2.07
C THR A 108 16.29 9.00 2.14
N ARG A 109 17.53 8.51 1.98
CA ARG A 109 17.86 7.08 2.14
C ARG A 109 17.31 6.51 3.45
N ALA A 110 17.54 7.21 4.56
CA ALA A 110 17.09 6.78 5.88
C ALA A 110 15.56 6.65 5.97
N GLN A 111 14.82 7.63 5.43
CA GLN A 111 13.36 7.56 5.43
C GLN A 111 12.80 6.49 4.48
N ILE A 112 13.45 6.24 3.33
CA ILE A 112 13.03 5.17 2.41
C ILE A 112 13.12 3.80 3.10
N HIS A 113 14.26 3.51 3.75
CA HIS A 113 14.42 2.26 4.49
C HIS A 113 13.43 2.18 5.66
N ALA A 114 13.34 3.22 6.49
CA ALA A 114 12.45 3.22 7.65
C ALA A 114 10.96 3.06 7.26
N ALA A 115 10.51 3.69 6.18
CA ALA A 115 9.14 3.54 5.70
C ALA A 115 8.88 2.13 5.17
N CYS A 116 9.83 1.56 4.42
CA CYS A 116 9.74 0.20 3.90
C CYS A 116 9.66 -0.82 5.05
N ASP A 117 10.58 -0.74 6.01
CA ASP A 117 10.62 -1.63 7.17
C ASP A 117 9.33 -1.54 8.00
N ALA A 118 8.81 -0.32 8.20
CA ALA A 118 7.56 -0.12 8.91
C ALA A 118 6.34 -0.66 8.15
N SER A 119 6.31 -0.53 6.81
CA SER A 119 5.28 -1.15 5.97
C SER A 119 5.32 -2.66 6.05
N LEU A 120 6.51 -3.27 5.92
CA LEU A 120 6.71 -4.73 6.05
C LEU A 120 6.23 -5.25 7.41
N ALA A 121 6.55 -4.55 8.49
CA ALA A 121 6.10 -4.90 9.83
C ALA A 121 4.57 -4.89 9.96
N ARG A 122 3.88 -3.86 9.42
CA ARG A 122 2.41 -3.77 9.43
C ARG A 122 1.76 -4.82 8.54
N LEU A 123 2.36 -5.12 7.40
CA LEU A 123 1.88 -6.10 6.42
C LEU A 123 2.20 -7.55 6.81
N HIS A 124 2.94 -7.77 7.90
CA HIS A 124 3.36 -9.10 8.36
C HIS A 124 4.02 -9.94 7.25
N THR A 125 4.89 -9.32 6.46
CA THR A 125 5.69 -9.96 5.40
C THR A 125 7.10 -9.39 5.39
N ASP A 126 8.04 -10.12 4.82
CA ASP A 126 9.46 -9.78 4.70
C ASP A 126 9.82 -9.13 3.36
N TYR A 127 8.89 -9.08 2.39
CA TYR A 127 9.13 -8.43 1.10
C TYR A 127 7.88 -7.78 0.50
N LEU A 128 8.12 -6.78 -0.36
CA LEU A 128 7.17 -6.20 -1.30
C LEU A 128 7.60 -6.56 -2.72
N ASP A 129 6.64 -6.94 -3.56
CA ASP A 129 6.91 -7.25 -4.98
C ASP A 129 7.19 -5.98 -5.79
N LEU A 130 6.60 -4.87 -5.36
CA LEU A 130 6.77 -3.55 -5.96
C LEU A 130 6.74 -2.46 -4.88
N TYR A 131 7.76 -1.61 -4.86
CA TYR A 131 7.80 -0.43 -3.98
C TYR A 131 7.92 0.85 -4.80
N GLN A 132 7.05 1.82 -4.51
CA GLN A 132 6.87 2.98 -5.37
C GLN A 132 7.06 4.29 -4.59
N LEU A 133 7.56 5.32 -5.27
CA LEU A 133 7.45 6.69 -4.79
C LEU A 133 6.04 7.19 -5.08
N HIS A 134 5.27 7.54 -4.05
CA HIS A 134 3.85 7.84 -4.22
C HIS A 134 3.61 9.12 -5.05
N TRP A 135 4.48 10.12 -4.91
CA TRP A 135 4.55 11.29 -5.79
C TRP A 135 5.98 11.83 -5.82
N PRO A 136 6.37 12.66 -6.82
CA PRO A 136 7.73 13.18 -6.93
C PRO A 136 8.15 14.10 -5.78
N GLU A 137 9.45 14.09 -5.46
CA GLU A 137 10.07 15.05 -4.54
C GLU A 137 9.93 16.49 -5.05
N ARG A 138 10.24 16.73 -6.33
CA ARG A 138 10.23 18.07 -6.94
C ARG A 138 8.80 18.63 -7.05
N ARG A 139 8.64 19.95 -6.89
CA ARG A 139 7.32 20.60 -7.00
C ARG A 139 6.72 20.47 -8.41
N VAL A 140 5.63 19.71 -8.51
CA VAL A 140 4.80 19.49 -9.70
C VAL A 140 3.34 19.32 -9.28
N ASN A 141 2.40 19.47 -10.22
CA ASN A 141 1.03 19.01 -10.01
C ASN A 141 1.04 17.48 -9.93
N TYR A 142 0.41 16.92 -8.90
CA TYR A 142 0.14 15.50 -8.77
C TYR A 142 -1.31 15.34 -8.28
N PHE A 143 -1.87 14.17 -8.54
CA PHE A 143 -3.18 13.77 -8.07
C PHE A 143 -2.95 12.64 -7.06
N GLY A 144 -3.43 12.80 -5.83
CA GLY A 144 -3.13 11.91 -4.71
C GLY A 144 -2.77 12.68 -3.45
#